data_AF-A0AAW0L2E2-F1
#
_entry.id   AF-A0AAW0L2E2-F1
#
_cell.length_a   1.000
_cell.length_b   1.000
_cell.length_c   1.000
_cell.angle_alpha   90.00
_cell.angle_beta   90.00
_cell.angle_gamma   90.00
#
_symmetry.space_group_name_H-M   'P 1'
#
loop_
_entity.id
_entity.type
_entity.pdbx_description
1 polymer ?
#
loop_
_entity_poly.entity_id
_entity_poly.type
_entity_poly.pdbx_seq_one_letter_code
_entity_poly.pdbx_strand_id
1 'polypeptide(L)'
;MVANFLPLGDEPVRMGFDMRIKHLTLKTSVHPFEFIGIRFLLNSSPYLETLTLDIGPRRIFGGYRPPVRVNFNRFWLERSIKYKCVNESLKVVEAKGFKGTVHELSLLAHMIIYGRVLERVDVTVSKEEGGMLRERERD
;
A
#
# COMPACT_ATOMS: atom_id res chain seq x y z
N MET A 1 -2.56 -9.55 -24.17
CA MET A 1 -3.58 -8.65 -23.63
C MET A 1 -2.85 -7.51 -22.92
N VAL A 2 -2.72 -6.37 -23.59
CA VAL A 2 -1.99 -5.20 -23.09
C VAL A 2 -2.95 -4.29 -22.32
N ALA A 3 -2.69 -4.06 -21.05
CA ALA A 3 -3.50 -3.17 -20.21
C ALA A 3 -3.15 -1.71 -20.53
N ASN A 4 -3.81 -1.13 -21.53
CA ASN A 4 -3.82 0.32 -21.76
C ASN A 4 -4.89 0.97 -20.88
N PHE A 5 -4.57 1.24 -19.61
CA PHE A 5 -5.47 2.02 -18.74
C PHE A 5 -4.68 2.88 -17.72
N LEU A 6 -3.62 3.53 -18.18
CA LEU A 6 -3.01 4.61 -17.42
C LEU A 6 -3.62 5.91 -17.94
N PRO A 7 -4.48 6.59 -17.16
CA PRO A 7 -4.90 7.93 -17.52
C PRO A 7 -3.63 8.80 -17.62
N LEU A 8 -3.44 9.41 -18.79
CA LEU A 8 -2.38 10.38 -19.10
C LEU A 8 -2.68 11.78 -18.52
N GLY A 9 -3.74 11.93 -17.72
CA GLY A 9 -4.15 13.19 -17.09
C GLY A 9 -4.11 13.13 -15.56
N ASP A 10 -4.50 14.23 -14.91
CA ASP A 10 -4.57 14.38 -13.45
C ASP A 10 -5.64 13.49 -12.77
N GLU A 11 -6.37 12.69 -13.55
CA GLU A 11 -7.39 11.80 -13.04
C GLU A 11 -6.78 10.70 -12.15
N PRO A 12 -7.38 10.42 -10.98
CA PRO A 12 -6.89 9.38 -10.10
C PRO A 12 -6.90 8.02 -10.82
N VAL A 13 -5.79 7.29 -10.75
CA VAL A 13 -5.73 5.90 -11.23
C VAL A 13 -6.73 5.06 -10.40
N ARG A 14 -7.83 4.61 -11.02
CA ARG A 14 -8.94 3.85 -10.40
C ARG A 14 -9.78 3.08 -11.43
N MET A 15 -10.65 2.18 -10.96
CA MET A 15 -11.70 1.56 -11.77
C MET A 15 -12.75 2.60 -12.23
N GLY A 16 -13.38 2.35 -13.37
CA GLY A 16 -14.53 3.13 -13.86
C GLY A 16 -15.82 2.98 -13.03
N PHE A 17 -15.78 2.18 -11.96
CA PHE A 17 -16.86 1.98 -11.01
C PHE A 17 -16.33 1.86 -9.58
N ASP A 18 -17.20 2.04 -8.59
CA ASP A 18 -16.90 1.81 -7.18
C ASP A 18 -17.01 0.32 -6.85
N MET A 19 -15.92 -0.27 -6.34
CA MET A 19 -15.94 -1.59 -5.74
C MET A 19 -16.73 -1.54 -4.43
N ARG A 20 -17.83 -2.29 -4.39
CA ARG A 20 -18.68 -2.43 -3.20
C ARG A 20 -18.12 -3.47 -2.24
N ILE A 21 -16.88 -3.27 -1.80
CA ILE A 21 -16.21 -4.12 -0.83
C ILE A 21 -16.01 -3.37 0.49
N LYS A 22 -16.11 -4.10 1.60
CA LYS A 22 -15.84 -3.60 2.95
C LYS A 22 -14.52 -4.13 3.52
N HIS A 23 -14.02 -5.23 2.97
CA HIS A 23 -12.79 -5.88 3.44
C HIS A 23 -11.88 -6.15 2.24
N LEU A 24 -10.62 -5.75 2.36
CA LEU A 24 -9.60 -5.93 1.33
C LEU A 24 -8.34 -6.48 1.99
N THR A 25 -7.89 -7.65 1.51
CA THR A 25 -6.60 -8.21 1.89
C THR A 25 -5.63 -8.04 0.74
N LEU A 26 -4.57 -7.27 0.98
CA LEU A 26 -3.45 -7.08 0.07
C LEU A 26 -2.31 -7.98 0.49
N LYS A 27 -2.03 -9.01 -0.31
CA LYS A 27 -0.72 -9.65 -0.29
C LYS A 27 0.26 -8.69 -0.94
N THR A 28 1.34 -8.36 -0.25
CA THR A 28 2.26 -7.31 -0.72
C THR A 28 3.63 -7.50 -0.08
N SER A 29 4.68 -6.96 -0.68
CA SER A 29 5.94 -6.73 0.04
C SER A 29 6.15 -5.25 0.35
N VAL A 30 5.09 -4.43 0.22
CA VAL A 30 5.06 -2.97 0.30
C VAL A 30 6.19 -2.33 -0.50
N HIS A 31 6.52 -2.94 -1.64
CA HIS A 31 7.58 -2.46 -2.48
C HIS A 31 7.13 -1.20 -3.23
N PRO A 32 8.00 -0.18 -3.45
CA PRO A 32 7.73 0.98 -4.28
C PRO A 32 6.92 0.73 -5.56
N PHE A 33 7.22 -0.35 -6.27
CA PHE A 33 6.55 -0.70 -7.53
C PHE A 33 5.10 -1.14 -7.35
N GLU A 34 4.71 -1.55 -6.14
CA GLU A 34 3.34 -1.95 -5.82
C GLU A 34 2.47 -0.74 -5.42
N PHE A 35 3.06 0.43 -5.14
CA PHE A 35 2.33 1.61 -4.63
C PHE A 35 1.23 2.11 -5.55
N ILE A 36 1.46 2.09 -6.87
CA ILE A 36 0.44 2.49 -7.85
C ILE A 36 -0.76 1.52 -7.78
N GLY A 37 -0.50 0.22 -7.63
CA GLY A 37 -1.54 -0.79 -7.47
C GLY A 37 -2.32 -0.63 -6.16
N ILE A 38 -1.62 -0.36 -5.05
CA ILE A 38 -2.25 -0.07 -3.76
C ILE A 38 -3.14 1.19 -3.87
N ARG A 39 -2.62 2.28 -4.45
CA ARG A 39 -3.35 3.52 -4.73
C ARG A 39 -4.62 3.25 -5.54
N PHE A 40 -4.50 2.46 -6.60
CA PHE A 40 -5.62 2.08 -7.46
C PHE A 40 -6.72 1.36 -6.68
N LEU A 41 -6.36 0.41 -5.83
CA LEU A 41 -7.31 -0.37 -5.04
C LEU A 41 -8.03 0.50 -4.00
N LEU A 42 -7.30 1.40 -3.33
CA LEU A 42 -7.89 2.35 -2.38
C LEU A 42 -8.84 3.33 -3.08
N ASN A 43 -8.45 3.88 -4.23
CA ASN A 43 -9.33 4.76 -5.01
C ASN A 43 -10.58 4.07 -5.52
N SER A 44 -10.49 2.76 -5.80
CA SER A 44 -11.60 1.98 -6.34
C SER A 44 -12.53 1.46 -5.26
N SER A 45 -12.17 1.52 -3.98
CA SER A 45 -12.91 0.85 -2.88
C SER A 45 -13.43 1.84 -1.84
N PRO A 46 -14.31 2.80 -2.19
CA PRO A 46 -14.68 3.92 -1.32
C PRO A 46 -15.42 3.54 -0.03
N TYR A 47 -15.91 2.31 0.09
CA TYR A 47 -16.64 1.80 1.26
C TYR A 47 -15.81 0.85 2.12
N LEU A 48 -14.49 0.80 1.90
CA LEU A 48 -13.60 -0.12 2.61
C LEU A 48 -13.59 0.20 4.11
N GLU A 49 -13.94 -0.78 4.93
CA GLU A 49 -13.94 -0.69 6.40
C GLU A 49 -12.71 -1.37 7.03
N THR A 50 -12.19 -2.43 6.39
CA THR A 50 -10.99 -3.16 6.85
C THR A 50 -9.98 -3.32 5.73
N LEU A 51 -8.74 -2.89 5.97
CA LEU A 51 -7.59 -3.15 5.12
C LEU A 51 -6.61 -4.08 5.83
N THR A 52 -6.37 -5.26 5.27
CA THR A 52 -5.32 -6.17 5.73
C THR A 52 -4.14 -6.13 4.77
N LEU A 53 -2.97 -5.72 5.27
CA LEU A 53 -1.68 -5.84 4.61
C LEU A 53 -1.03 -7.15 5.07
N ASP A 54 -1.04 -8.16 4.21
CA ASP A 54 -0.35 -9.44 4.41
C ASP A 54 1.06 -9.32 3.79
N ILE A 55 2.02 -8.89 4.62
CA ILE A 55 3.36 -8.48 4.19
C ILE A 55 4.27 -9.72 4.11
N GLY A 56 4.63 -10.07 2.88
CA GLY A 56 5.49 -11.20 2.56
C GLY A 56 6.90 -10.81 2.09
N PRO A 57 7.84 -11.77 2.06
CA PRO A 57 9.25 -11.50 1.73
C PRO A 57 9.53 -11.25 0.24
N ARG A 58 8.59 -11.58 -0.66
CA ARG A 58 8.81 -11.49 -2.11
C ARG A 58 7.86 -10.47 -2.74
N ARG A 59 8.42 -9.68 -3.67
CA ARG A 59 7.60 -8.95 -4.64
C ARG A 59 6.74 -9.95 -5.40
N ILE A 60 5.46 -9.67 -5.51
CA ILE A 60 4.53 -10.54 -6.26
C ILE A 60 4.87 -10.52 -7.76
N PHE A 61 5.36 -9.37 -8.25
CA PHE A 61 5.73 -9.19 -9.66
C PHE A 61 7.19 -8.78 -9.79
N GLY A 62 8.11 -9.76 -9.79
CA GLY A 62 9.55 -9.51 -9.87
C GLY A 62 10.01 -8.74 -11.12
N GLY A 63 9.30 -8.92 -12.25
CA GLY A 63 9.61 -8.24 -13.52
C GLY A 63 8.85 -6.92 -13.75
N TYR A 64 7.90 -6.55 -12.88
CA TYR A 64 7.12 -5.33 -13.08
C TYR A 64 7.97 -4.10 -12.79
N ARG A 65 7.97 -3.15 -13.75
CA ARG A 65 8.47 -1.80 -13.54
C ARG A 65 7.30 -0.83 -13.70
N PRO A 66 7.14 0.13 -12.78
CA PRO A 66 6.08 1.10 -12.90
C PRO A 66 6.26 1.94 -14.18
N PRO A 67 5.16 2.23 -14.88
CA PRO A 67 5.17 2.90 -16.19
C PRO A 67 5.53 4.40 -16.10
N VAL A 68 5.64 4.96 -14.89
CA VAL A 68 5.89 6.38 -14.64
C VAL A 68 7.03 6.53 -13.63
N ARG A 69 7.88 7.54 -13.82
CA ARG A 69 8.89 7.95 -12.82
C ARG A 69 8.19 8.66 -11.67
N VAL A 70 8.06 7.97 -10.54
CA VAL A 70 7.46 8.52 -9.32
C VAL A 70 8.50 8.57 -8.21
N ASN A 71 8.49 9.63 -7.39
CA ASN A 71 9.32 9.66 -6.19
C ASN A 71 8.72 8.76 -5.10
N PHE A 72 9.10 7.48 -5.13
CA PHE A 72 8.57 6.49 -4.20
C PHE A 72 8.89 6.79 -2.73
N ASN A 73 9.95 7.55 -2.44
CA ASN A 73 10.31 7.93 -1.07
C ASN A 73 9.33 8.93 -0.46
N ARG A 74 8.61 9.70 -1.28
CA ARG A 74 7.62 10.69 -0.83
C ARG A 74 6.18 10.32 -1.20
N PHE A 75 5.97 9.17 -1.84
CA PHE A 75 4.69 8.76 -2.42
C PHE A 75 3.52 8.85 -1.41
N TRP A 76 3.72 8.34 -0.20
CA TRP A 76 2.69 8.34 0.85
C TRP A 76 2.69 9.63 1.70
N LEU A 77 3.72 10.46 1.56
CA LEU A 77 3.89 11.73 2.30
C LEU A 77 3.24 12.91 1.58
N GLU A 78 2.97 12.79 0.28
CA GLU A 78 2.30 13.82 -0.50
C GLU A 78 0.84 13.99 -0.05
N ARG A 79 0.51 15.19 0.45
CA ARG A 79 -0.78 15.52 1.08
C ARG A 79 -1.96 15.62 0.10
N SER A 80 -1.70 15.54 -1.21
CA SER A 80 -2.71 15.79 -2.25
C SER A 80 -3.67 14.62 -2.46
N ILE A 81 -3.33 13.41 -2.02
CA ILE A 81 -4.14 12.22 -2.28
C ILE A 81 -5.00 11.88 -1.06
N LYS A 82 -6.29 12.24 -1.15
CA LYS A 82 -7.32 11.85 -0.18
C LYS A 82 -8.09 10.67 -0.74
N TYR A 83 -7.80 9.48 -0.23
CA TYR A 83 -8.62 8.29 -0.53
C TYR A 83 -9.93 8.40 0.23
N LYS A 84 -11.06 8.35 -0.48
CA LYS A 84 -12.39 8.42 0.13
C LYS A 84 -12.53 7.39 1.24
N CYS A 85 -12.11 6.14 0.99
CA CYS A 85 -12.20 5.09 1.98
C CYS A 85 -11.37 5.37 3.24
N VAL A 86 -10.13 5.84 3.08
CA VAL A 86 -9.26 6.19 4.22
C VAL A 86 -9.90 7.30 5.03
N ASN A 87 -10.50 8.30 4.38
CA ASN A 87 -11.10 9.42 5.10
C ASN A 87 -12.43 9.11 5.78
N GLU A 88 -13.29 8.31 5.14
CA GLU A 88 -14.72 8.24 5.48
C GLU A 88 -15.19 6.87 5.98
N SER A 89 -14.51 5.77 5.65
CA SER A 89 -15.02 4.42 5.92
C SER A 89 -14.05 3.48 6.61
N LEU A 90 -12.74 3.69 6.48
CA LEU A 90 -11.72 2.77 6.95
C LEU A 90 -11.59 2.83 8.47
N LYS A 91 -12.04 1.76 9.14
CA LYS A 91 -12.05 1.64 10.60
C LYS A 91 -10.89 0.81 11.13
N VAL A 92 -10.46 -0.20 10.37
CA VAL A 92 -9.44 -1.15 10.83
C VAL A 92 -8.35 -1.32 9.79
N VAL A 93 -7.09 -1.20 10.22
CA VAL A 93 -5.92 -1.58 9.43
C VAL A 93 -5.17 -2.69 10.16
N GLU A 94 -4.98 -3.82 9.49
CA GLU A 94 -4.16 -4.94 9.99
C GLU A 94 -2.89 -5.04 9.16
N ALA A 95 -1.72 -4.89 9.75
CA ALA A 95 -0.43 -5.14 9.12
C ALA A 95 0.20 -6.41 9.70
N LYS A 96 0.25 -7.47 8.90
CA LYS A 96 0.81 -8.78 9.28
C LYS A 96 2.16 -8.96 8.61
N GLY A 97 3.14 -9.46 9.35
CA GLY A 97 4.51 -9.62 8.82
C GLY A 97 5.26 -8.30 8.70
N PHE A 98 4.91 -7.32 9.52
CA PHE A 98 5.51 -5.98 9.49
C PHE A 98 6.99 -6.03 9.88
N LYS A 99 7.86 -5.41 9.08
CA LYS A 99 9.31 -5.39 9.25
C LYS A 99 9.83 -4.01 9.68
N GLY A 100 8.99 -2.98 9.59
CA GLY A 100 9.37 -1.61 9.94
C GLY A 100 10.23 -0.92 8.90
N THR A 101 10.15 -1.35 7.64
CA THR A 101 10.83 -0.64 6.55
C THR A 101 10.26 0.77 6.39
N VAL A 102 11.03 1.70 5.82
CA VAL A 102 10.60 3.10 5.58
C VAL A 102 9.30 3.15 4.78
N HIS A 103 9.12 2.24 3.82
CA HIS A 103 7.93 2.18 2.98
C HIS A 103 6.69 1.67 3.72
N GLU A 104 6.84 0.64 4.55
CA GLU A 104 5.78 0.13 5.42
C GLU A 104 5.35 1.19 6.43
N LEU A 105 6.31 1.83 7.09
CA LEU A 105 6.07 2.92 8.04
C LEU A 105 5.36 4.10 7.36
N SER A 106 5.79 4.48 6.15
CA SER A 106 5.18 5.60 5.43
C SER A 106 3.75 5.31 5.01
N LEU A 107 3.46 4.10 4.54
CA LEU A 107 2.10 3.67 4.19
C LEU A 107 1.20 3.64 5.44
N LEU A 108 1.68 3.05 6.53
CA LEU A 108 0.89 2.97 7.76
C LEU A 108 0.65 4.36 8.38
N ALA A 109 1.68 5.21 8.41
CA ALA A 109 1.56 6.59 8.86
C ALA A 109 0.55 7.38 8.02
N HIS A 110 0.52 7.18 6.69
CA HIS A 110 -0.50 7.78 5.84
C HIS A 110 -1.92 7.37 6.28
N MET A 111 -2.15 6.07 6.54
CA MET A 111 -3.45 5.60 7.01
C MET A 111 -3.85 6.23 8.35
N ILE A 112 -2.91 6.35 9.29
CA ILE A 112 -3.17 6.93 10.62
C ILE A 112 -3.43 8.43 10.52
N ILE A 113 -2.64 9.16 9.73
CA ILE A 113 -2.73 10.62 9.61
C ILE A 113 -4.04 11.05 8.92
N TYR A 114 -4.47 10.31 7.91
CA TYR A 114 -5.65 10.67 7.11
C TYR A 114 -6.93 9.88 7.47
N GLY A 115 -6.79 8.84 8.29
CA GLY A 115 -7.86 7.96 8.76
C GLY A 115 -8.75 8.60 9.82
N ARG A 116 -9.74 9.40 9.42
CA ARG A 116 -10.58 10.16 10.38
C ARG A 116 -11.52 9.29 11.20
N VAL A 117 -11.93 8.15 10.65
CA VAL A 117 -12.83 7.18 11.29
C VAL A 117 -12.09 5.91 11.69
N LEU A 118 -10.74 5.96 11.71
CA LEU A 118 -9.91 4.81 12.04
C LEU A 118 -10.04 4.52 13.54
N GLU A 119 -10.54 3.34 13.86
CA GLU A 119 -10.79 2.88 15.23
C GLU A 119 -9.61 2.05 15.76
N ARG A 120 -8.95 1.29 14.88
CA ARG A 120 -7.90 0.35 15.29
C ARG A 120 -6.83 0.14 14.22
N VAL A 121 -5.59 0.04 14.68
CA VAL A 121 -4.44 -0.42 13.87
C VAL A 121 -3.76 -1.56 14.59
N ASP A 122 -3.74 -2.74 13.96
CA ASP A 122 -3.09 -3.93 14.46
C ASP A 122 -1.81 -4.19 13.68
N VAL A 123 -0.67 -4.23 14.37
CA VAL A 123 0.63 -4.51 13.75
C VAL A 123 1.21 -5.78 14.35
N THR A 124 1.28 -6.83 13.54
CA THR A 124 1.96 -8.08 13.87
C THR A 124 3.32 -8.09 13.19
N VAL A 125 4.37 -7.90 13.99
CA VAL A 125 5.76 -7.88 13.53
C VAL A 125 6.17 -9.26 13.01
N SER A 126 6.96 -9.30 11.93
CA SER A 126 7.49 -10.56 11.40
C SER A 126 8.37 -11.26 12.44
N LYS A 127 8.18 -12.57 12.61
CA LYS A 127 9.12 -13.43 13.34
C LYS A 127 10.36 -13.65 12.50
N GLU A 128 11.21 -12.64 12.35
CA GLU A 128 12.58 -12.87 11.90
C GLU A 128 13.36 -13.31 13.15
N GLU A 129 13.78 -14.59 13.17
CA GLU A 129 14.83 -15.04 14.09
C GLU A 129 16.04 -14.13 13.88
N GLY A 130 16.66 -13.67 14.97
CA GLY A 130 17.74 -12.68 14.96
C GLY A 130 18.92 -13.06 14.05
N GLY A 131 18.83 -12.70 12.78
CA GLY A 131 19.93 -12.69 11.83
C GLY A 131 20.57 -11.32 11.82
N MET A 132 21.15 -10.89 12.94
CA MET A 132 22.11 -9.79 12.91
C MET A 132 23.31 -10.22 12.04
N LEU A 133 23.62 -9.39 11.05
CA LEU A 133 24.95 -9.18 10.48
C LEU A 133 25.64 -10.41 9.85
N ARG A 134 25.46 -10.56 8.53
CA ARG A 134 26.63 -10.70 7.66
C ARG A 134 26.55 -9.70 6.52
N GLU A 135 27.21 -8.59 6.78
CA GLU A 135 27.70 -7.66 5.77
C GLU A 135 28.70 -8.37 4.83
N ARG A 136 28.67 -7.90 3.58
CA ARG A 136 29.76 -7.83 2.58
C ARG A 136 30.10 -9.06 1.73
N GLU A 137 30.31 -8.68 0.48
CA GLU A 137 31.04 -9.34 -0.61
C GLU A 137 30.35 -10.51 -1.29
N ARG A 138 29.80 -10.20 -2.48
CA ARG A 138 30.32 -10.76 -3.73
C ARG A 138 29.78 -9.95 -4.92
N ASP A 139 30.73 -9.24 -5.52
CA ASP A 139 30.97 -8.99 -6.96
C ASP A 139 29.79 -9.12 -7.94
#